data_AF-A0A6I1F7W8-F1
#
_entry.id   AF-A0A6I1F7W8-F1
#
_cell.length_a   1.000
_cell.length_b   1.000
_cell.length_c   1.000
_cell.angle_alpha   90.00
_cell.angle_beta   90.00
_cell.angle_gamma   90.00
#
_symmetry.space_group_name_H-M   'P 1'
#
loop_
_entity.id
_entity.type
_entity.pdbx_description
1 polymer ?
#
loop_
_entity_poly.entity_id
_entity_poly.type
_entity_poly.pdbx_seq_one_letter_code
_entity_poly.pdbx_strand_id
1 'polypeptide(L)'
;MLKLFKKRWQRFDQAVHPYKPYVTVPYGVTTVSPKDIIALKYSPKEFKKEEAWMELRKSIEIKGWSDIPPSQLHLYYLPNGKFVASEEGNQLSYLSDELEIPSIQASVSILIPEEYLPENMKKELDDYAKKEYYTKKREEMLLSFARFVNLTPNKGTN
;
A
#
# COMPACT_ATOMS: atom_id res chain seq x y z
N MET A 1 -22.84 16.58 -10.27
CA MET A 1 -23.24 15.16 -10.40
C MET A 1 -23.32 14.58 -8.98
N LEU A 2 -24.49 14.19 -8.49
CA LEU A 2 -24.66 13.65 -7.13
C LEU A 2 -24.11 12.22 -7.07
N LYS A 3 -23.04 11.98 -6.29
CA LYS A 3 -22.54 10.63 -6.00
C LYS A 3 -23.61 9.86 -5.22
N LEU A 4 -24.25 8.89 -5.86
CA LEU A 4 -25.23 8.01 -5.22
C LEU A 4 -24.58 7.05 -4.20
N PHE A 5 -23.27 6.77 -4.31
CA PHE A 5 -22.56 5.93 -3.34
C PHE A 5 -21.14 6.45 -3.07
N LYS A 6 -20.86 6.77 -1.80
CA LYS A 6 -19.49 7.01 -1.32
C LYS A 6 -18.83 5.66 -1.08
N LYS A 7 -17.58 5.51 -1.53
CA LYS A 7 -16.75 4.33 -1.27
C LYS A 7 -16.73 4.00 0.22
N ARG A 8 -17.02 2.74 0.55
CA ARG A 8 -16.96 2.23 1.92
C ARG A 8 -15.56 1.69 2.19
N TRP A 9 -14.78 2.48 2.91
CA TRP A 9 -13.44 2.10 3.33
C TRP A 9 -13.47 1.00 4.39
N GLN A 10 -12.68 -0.05 4.18
CA GLN A 10 -12.38 -1.05 5.21
C GLN A 10 -11.28 -0.53 6.15
N ARG A 11 -11.17 -1.12 7.35
CA ARG A 11 -10.00 -0.93 8.21
C ARG A 11 -8.84 -1.76 7.69
N PHE A 12 -7.62 -1.23 7.76
CA PHE A 12 -6.39 -1.93 7.39
C PHE A 12 -6.34 -3.33 8.00
N ASP A 13 -6.52 -3.42 9.32
CA ASP A 13 -6.41 -4.70 10.05
C ASP A 13 -7.45 -5.72 9.58
N GLN A 14 -8.64 -5.28 9.16
CA GLN A 14 -9.67 -6.16 8.61
C GLN A 14 -9.27 -6.68 7.23
N ALA A 15 -8.72 -5.82 6.38
CA ALA A 15 -8.32 -6.18 5.02
C ALA A 15 -7.11 -7.11 4.99
N VAL A 16 -6.18 -6.99 5.95
CA VAL A 16 -4.97 -7.83 6.01
C VAL A 16 -5.13 -9.09 6.87
N HIS A 17 -6.16 -9.17 7.72
CA HIS A 17 -6.39 -10.30 8.62
C HIS A 17 -6.35 -11.67 7.94
N PRO A 18 -6.95 -11.88 6.76
CA PRO A 18 -6.96 -13.19 6.10
C PRO A 18 -5.57 -13.70 5.69
N TYR A 19 -4.57 -12.82 5.67
CA TYR A 19 -3.22 -13.14 5.20
C TYR A 19 -2.22 -13.37 6.33
N LYS A 20 -2.65 -13.30 7.60
CA LYS A 20 -1.73 -13.47 8.74
C LYS A 20 -1.39 -14.96 8.97
N PRO A 21 -0.12 -15.30 9.32
CA PRO A 21 1.04 -14.41 9.35
C PRO A 21 1.53 -14.08 7.94
N TYR A 22 2.07 -12.87 7.77
CA TYR A 22 2.61 -12.39 6.49
C TYR A 22 3.91 -11.64 6.69
N VAL A 23 4.69 -11.58 5.62
CA VAL A 23 5.83 -10.68 5.47
C VAL A 23 5.53 -9.62 4.42
N THR A 24 6.26 -8.51 4.48
CA THR A 24 6.20 -7.47 3.45
C THR A 24 7.55 -7.31 2.78
N VAL A 25 7.53 -6.98 1.49
CA VAL A 25 8.75 -6.71 0.71
C VAL A 25 8.59 -5.40 -0.07
N PRO A 26 9.56 -4.48 -0.04
CA PRO A 26 9.54 -3.29 -0.88
C PRO A 26 9.48 -3.68 -2.36
N TYR A 27 8.49 -3.16 -3.09
CA TYR A 27 8.36 -3.36 -4.54
C TYR A 27 8.93 -2.17 -5.32
N GLY A 28 8.67 -0.96 -4.84
CA GLY A 28 9.12 0.30 -5.43
C GLY A 28 7.96 1.22 -5.79
N VAL A 29 8.26 2.29 -6.53
CA VAL A 29 7.26 3.26 -6.98
C VAL A 29 6.52 2.73 -8.19
N THR A 30 5.19 2.77 -8.16
CA THR A 30 4.34 2.39 -9.29
C THR A 30 3.08 3.26 -9.38
N THR A 31 2.49 3.24 -10.57
CA THR A 31 1.19 3.85 -10.84
C THR A 31 0.09 2.96 -10.25
N VAL A 32 -0.81 3.56 -9.47
CA VAL A 32 -1.95 2.90 -8.82
C VAL A 32 -3.22 3.67 -9.11
N SER A 33 -4.33 2.98 -9.35
CA SER A 33 -5.65 3.63 -9.37
C SER A 33 -6.16 3.80 -7.93
N PRO A 34 -6.56 5.01 -7.48
CA PRO A 34 -7.14 5.18 -6.14
C PRO A 34 -8.34 4.28 -5.88
N LYS A 35 -9.08 3.92 -6.94
CA LYS A 35 -10.22 3.01 -6.87
C LYS A 35 -9.86 1.61 -6.35
N ASP A 36 -8.63 1.16 -6.60
CA ASP A 36 -8.14 -0.15 -6.15
C ASP A 36 -7.64 -0.18 -4.71
N ILE A 37 -7.56 0.97 -4.04
CA ILE A 37 -7.20 1.06 -2.61
C ILE A 37 -8.46 0.81 -1.79
N ILE A 38 -8.54 -0.30 -1.06
CA ILE A 38 -9.79 -0.74 -0.40
C ILE A 38 -9.85 -0.45 1.10
N ALA A 39 -8.71 -0.20 1.74
CA ALA A 39 -8.64 -0.01 3.18
C ALA A 39 -7.69 1.11 3.60
N LEU A 40 -8.00 1.68 4.76
CA LEU A 40 -7.25 2.75 5.42
C LEU A 40 -6.83 2.29 6.83
N LYS A 41 -5.67 2.75 7.29
CA LYS A 41 -5.23 2.59 8.69
C LYS A 41 -6.20 3.32 9.63
N TYR A 42 -6.43 4.60 9.38
CA TYR A 42 -7.35 5.44 10.12
C TYR A 42 -8.57 5.79 9.26
N SER A 43 -9.76 5.68 9.83
CA SER A 43 -11.00 6.05 9.18
C SER A 43 -11.07 7.55 8.94
N PRO A 44 -11.81 8.00 7.92
CA PRO A 44 -12.00 9.43 7.66
C PRO A 44 -12.58 10.22 8.83
N LYS A 45 -13.27 9.58 9.79
CA LYS A 45 -13.80 10.27 10.96
C LYS A 45 -12.73 10.63 11.98
N GLU A 46 -11.62 9.89 12.01
CA GLU A 46 -10.51 10.12 12.94
C GLU A 46 -9.66 11.30 12.46
N PHE A 47 -9.17 11.27 11.23
CA PHE A 47 -8.21 12.27 10.77
C PHE A 47 -8.82 13.57 10.23
N LYS A 48 -10.11 13.59 9.83
CA LYS A 48 -10.71 14.80 9.22
C LYS A 48 -10.83 16.00 10.17
N LYS A 49 -10.68 15.77 11.47
CA LYS A 49 -10.72 16.82 12.49
C LYS A 49 -9.35 17.44 12.75
N GLU A 50 -8.30 16.83 12.23
CA GLU A 50 -6.92 17.27 12.43
C GLU A 50 -6.63 18.49 11.54
N GLU A 51 -5.88 19.44 12.07
CA GLU A 51 -5.44 20.63 11.32
C GLU A 51 -4.58 20.24 10.12
N ALA A 52 -3.68 19.28 10.32
CA ALA A 52 -2.82 18.72 9.27
C ALA A 52 -3.61 18.21 8.06
N TRP A 53 -4.80 17.62 8.27
CA TRP A 53 -5.67 17.18 7.18
C TRP A 53 -6.20 18.37 6.36
N MET A 54 -6.65 19.44 7.03
CA MET A 54 -7.16 20.64 6.35
C MET A 54 -6.05 21.34 5.55
N GLU A 55 -4.84 21.42 6.12
CA GLU A 55 -3.67 21.99 5.45
C GLU A 55 -3.26 21.15 4.22
N LEU A 56 -3.21 19.82 4.35
CA LEU A 56 -2.89 18.92 3.24
C LEU A 56 -3.87 19.11 2.08
N ARG A 57 -5.18 19.10 2.39
CA ARG A 57 -6.23 19.31 1.40
C ARG A 57 -6.06 20.66 0.70
N LYS A 58 -5.89 21.74 1.46
CA LYS A 58 -5.68 23.09 0.92
C LYS A 58 -4.42 23.17 0.06
N SER A 59 -3.33 22.52 0.47
CA SER A 59 -2.10 22.46 -0.31
C SER A 59 -2.33 21.78 -1.66
N ILE A 60 -3.06 20.67 -1.71
CA ILE A 60 -3.38 19.96 -2.95
C ILE A 60 -4.35 20.76 -3.82
N GLU A 61 -5.31 21.48 -3.23
CA GLU A 61 -6.21 22.38 -3.97
C GLU A 61 -5.47 23.56 -4.59
N ILE A 62 -4.41 24.08 -3.94
CA ILE A 62 -3.61 25.22 -4.44
C ILE A 62 -2.53 24.79 -5.43
N LYS A 63 -1.76 23.75 -5.10
CA LYS A 63 -0.57 23.33 -5.86
C LYS A 63 -0.85 22.21 -6.87
N GLY A 64 -1.97 21.52 -6.74
CA GLY A 64 -2.27 20.32 -7.49
C GLY A 64 -1.65 19.06 -6.89
N TRP A 65 -2.03 17.90 -7.45
CA TRP A 65 -1.60 16.58 -6.99
C TRP A 65 -0.15 16.24 -7.35
N SER A 66 0.41 16.86 -8.39
CA SER A 66 1.71 16.51 -8.97
C SER A 66 2.90 16.69 -8.01
N ASP A 67 2.76 17.52 -6.99
CA ASP A 67 3.81 17.82 -6.02
C ASP A 67 3.89 16.80 -4.86
N ILE A 68 3.00 15.81 -4.83
CA ILE A 68 3.00 14.78 -3.78
C ILE A 68 4.08 13.73 -4.11
N PRO A 69 5.16 13.63 -3.31
CA PRO A 69 6.19 12.63 -3.55
C PRO A 69 5.65 11.23 -3.26
N PRO A 70 5.98 10.21 -4.09
CA PRO A 70 5.48 8.85 -3.90
C PRO A 70 5.85 8.23 -2.54
N SER A 71 6.93 8.70 -1.90
CA SER A 71 7.35 8.25 -0.57
C SER A 71 6.38 8.63 0.55
N GLN A 72 5.56 9.68 0.36
CA GLN A 72 4.50 10.04 1.31
C GLN A 72 3.23 9.19 1.14
N LEU A 73 3.14 8.43 0.05
CA LEU A 73 2.02 7.55 -0.25
C LEU A 73 2.50 6.11 -0.32
N HIS A 74 2.62 5.48 0.85
CA HIS A 74 2.97 4.06 0.94
C HIS A 74 1.73 3.18 1.00
N LEU A 75 1.71 2.15 0.14
CA LEU A 75 0.62 1.19 0.02
C LEU A 75 1.14 -0.24 0.13
N TYR A 76 0.30 -1.14 0.62
CA TYR A 76 0.55 -2.58 0.54
C TYR A 76 -0.33 -3.21 -0.53
N TYR A 77 0.28 -3.92 -1.48
CA TYR A 77 -0.42 -4.73 -2.47
C TYR A 77 -0.76 -6.09 -1.87
N LEU A 78 -2.03 -6.45 -1.93
CA LEU A 78 -2.58 -7.68 -1.35
C LEU A 78 -2.67 -8.80 -2.40
N PRO A 79 -2.67 -10.08 -1.97
CA PRO A 79 -2.86 -11.21 -2.87
C PRO A 79 -4.14 -11.20 -3.71
N ASN A 80 -5.18 -10.47 -3.28
CA ASN A 80 -6.43 -10.32 -4.03
C ASN A 80 -6.35 -9.24 -5.15
N GLY A 81 -5.19 -8.65 -5.39
CA GLY A 81 -4.99 -7.63 -6.42
C GLY A 81 -5.40 -6.22 -6.02
N LYS A 82 -5.72 -5.99 -4.73
CA LYS A 82 -6.10 -4.67 -4.21
C LYS A 82 -5.01 -4.08 -3.33
N PHE A 83 -5.14 -2.79 -3.02
CA PHE A 83 -4.19 -2.06 -2.20
C PHE A 83 -4.80 -1.66 -0.86
N VAL A 84 -3.96 -1.55 0.16
CA VAL A 84 -4.32 -0.95 1.45
C VAL A 84 -3.32 0.13 1.82
N ALA A 85 -3.81 1.23 2.39
CA ALA A 85 -2.95 2.34 2.77
C ALA A 85 -2.15 2.03 4.04
N SER A 86 -0.87 2.40 4.05
CA SER A 86 -0.10 2.49 5.28
C SER A 86 -0.62 3.63 6.17
N GLU A 87 0.04 3.85 7.30
CA GLU A 87 -0.20 5.02 8.14
C GLU A 87 0.12 6.33 7.40
N GLU A 88 1.29 6.39 6.76
CA GLU A 88 1.76 7.55 5.99
C GLU A 88 0.87 7.81 4.77
N GLY A 89 0.48 6.75 4.06
CA GLY A 89 -0.37 6.85 2.88
C GLY A 89 -1.85 7.10 3.17
N ASN A 90 -2.27 7.16 4.43
CA ASN A 90 -3.68 7.09 4.82
C ASN A 90 -4.52 8.24 4.26
N GLN A 91 -4.12 9.48 4.56
CA GLN A 91 -4.87 10.69 4.18
C GLN A 91 -4.84 10.90 2.66
N LEU A 92 -3.69 10.69 2.03
CA LEU A 92 -3.50 10.81 0.58
C LEU A 92 -4.31 9.76 -0.21
N SER A 93 -4.40 8.52 0.30
CA SER A 93 -5.25 7.49 -0.31
C SER A 93 -6.72 7.88 -0.30
N TYR A 94 -7.18 8.47 0.81
CA TYR A 94 -8.55 8.96 0.88
C TYR A 94 -8.80 10.14 -0.06
N LEU A 95 -7.88 11.11 -0.06
CA LEU A 95 -8.04 12.34 -0.83
C LEU A 95 -7.94 12.12 -2.34
N SER A 96 -7.06 11.24 -2.81
CA SER A 96 -6.99 10.87 -4.23
C SER A 96 -8.30 10.27 -4.76
N ASP A 97 -8.99 9.45 -3.96
CA ASP A 97 -10.32 8.91 -4.28
C ASP A 97 -11.41 9.99 -4.22
N GLU A 98 -11.37 10.89 -3.22
CA GLU A 98 -12.32 12.01 -3.09
C GLU A 98 -12.24 12.95 -4.30
N LEU A 99 -11.02 13.29 -4.73
CA LEU A 99 -10.72 14.17 -5.86
C LEU A 99 -10.81 13.48 -7.23
N GLU A 100 -11.15 12.19 -7.26
CA GLU A 100 -11.29 11.40 -8.49
C GLU A 100 -10.03 11.40 -9.37
N ILE A 101 -8.85 11.42 -8.75
CA ILE A 101 -7.59 11.33 -9.47
C ILE A 101 -7.56 9.98 -10.21
N PRO A 102 -7.32 9.93 -11.52
CA PRO A 102 -7.40 8.68 -12.28
C PRO A 102 -6.31 7.68 -11.87
N SER A 103 -5.12 8.20 -11.59
CA SER A 103 -3.93 7.42 -11.24
C SER A 103 -2.96 8.24 -10.38
N ILE A 104 -2.31 7.59 -9.43
CA ILE A 104 -1.33 8.22 -8.51
C ILE A 104 -0.02 7.42 -8.53
N GLN A 105 1.11 8.10 -8.34
CA GLN A 105 2.38 7.43 -8.05
C GLN A 105 2.45 7.12 -6.55
N ALA A 106 2.70 5.87 -6.20
CA ALA A 106 2.79 5.42 -4.82
C ALA A 106 4.01 4.53 -4.61
N SER A 107 4.64 4.65 -3.44
CA SER A 107 5.56 3.62 -2.97
C SER A 107 4.73 2.39 -2.60
N VAL A 108 5.11 1.22 -3.10
CA VAL A 108 4.37 -0.03 -2.85
C VAL A 108 5.28 -1.06 -2.20
N SER A 109 4.76 -1.74 -1.19
CA SER A 109 5.27 -3.02 -0.69
C SER A 109 4.28 -4.14 -1.04
N ILE A 110 4.77 -5.34 -1.31
CA ILE A 110 3.93 -6.53 -1.52
C ILE A 110 3.76 -7.24 -0.19
N LEU A 111 2.51 -7.61 0.13
CA LEU A 111 2.19 -8.46 1.27
C LEU A 111 2.16 -9.92 0.83
N ILE A 112 3.01 -10.75 1.44
CA ILE A 112 3.15 -12.17 1.12
C ILE A 112 2.71 -12.99 2.35
N PRO A 113 1.57 -13.71 2.30
CA PRO A 113 1.22 -14.70 3.32
C PRO A 113 2.36 -15.71 3.49
N GLU A 114 2.72 -16.02 4.72
CA GLU A 114 3.81 -16.97 4.99
C GLU A 114 3.48 -18.40 4.51
N GLU A 115 2.19 -18.73 4.38
CA GLU A 115 1.75 -19.99 3.77
C GLU A 115 2.25 -20.18 2.33
N TYR A 116 2.53 -19.09 1.61
CA TYR A 116 3.09 -19.16 0.26
C TYR A 116 4.59 -19.40 0.26
N LEU A 117 5.27 -19.14 1.38
CA LEU A 117 6.73 -19.27 1.45
C LEU A 117 7.14 -20.74 1.54
N PRO A 118 8.03 -21.21 0.65
CA PRO A 118 8.66 -22.51 0.78
C PRO A 118 9.43 -22.65 2.11
N GLU A 119 9.48 -23.86 2.66
CA GLU A 119 10.08 -24.11 3.98
C GLU A 119 11.57 -23.72 4.06
N ASN A 120 12.31 -23.90 2.96
CA ASN A 120 13.70 -23.45 2.87
C ASN A 120 13.81 -21.92 2.98
N MET A 121 12.87 -21.16 2.39
CA MET A 121 12.85 -19.69 2.53
C MET A 121 12.47 -19.27 3.94
N LYS A 122 11.52 -19.94 4.60
CA LYS A 122 11.17 -19.66 6.00
C LYS A 122 12.38 -19.85 6.91
N LYS A 123 13.09 -20.96 6.73
CA LYS A 123 14.32 -21.24 7.49
C LYS A 123 15.40 -20.18 7.25
N GLU A 124 15.61 -19.78 5.99
CA GLU A 124 16.54 -18.68 5.68
C GLU A 124 16.09 -17.37 6.33
N LEU A 125 14.79 -17.04 6.30
CA LEU A 125 14.25 -15.85 6.95
C LEU A 125 14.49 -15.84 8.46
N ASP A 126 14.29 -16.98 9.13
CA ASP A 126 14.56 -17.13 10.56
C ASP A 126 16.06 -17.00 10.88
N ASP A 127 16.92 -17.60 10.06
CA ASP A 127 18.37 -17.51 10.19
C ASP A 127 18.87 -16.08 9.94
N TYR A 128 18.23 -15.35 9.00
CA TYR A 128 18.49 -13.94 8.72
C TYR A 128 17.96 -13.02 9.82
N ALA A 129 16.78 -13.28 10.38
CA ALA A 129 16.24 -12.49 11.50
C ALA A 129 17.14 -12.57 12.75
N LYS A 130 17.84 -13.70 12.93
CA LYS A 130 18.82 -13.90 14.02
C LYS A 130 20.19 -13.28 13.74
N LYS A 131 20.49 -12.87 12.50
CA LYS A 131 21.75 -12.24 12.10
C LYS A 131 21.46 -10.85 11.54
N GLU A 132 21.69 -9.82 12.34
CA GLU A 132 21.33 -8.40 12.12
C GLU A 132 21.96 -7.69 10.87
N TYR A 133 22.41 -8.43 9.85
CA TYR A 133 23.25 -7.89 8.77
C TYR A 133 22.79 -8.13 7.31
N TYR A 134 21.61 -8.69 7.02
CA TYR A 134 21.26 -9.03 5.61
C TYR A 134 19.83 -8.68 5.14
N THR A 135 19.28 -7.54 5.56
CA THR A 135 17.95 -7.07 5.14
C THR A 135 17.81 -6.98 3.61
N LYS A 136 18.83 -6.48 2.89
CA LYS A 136 18.76 -6.28 1.43
C LYS A 136 18.66 -7.59 0.62
N LYS A 137 19.45 -8.60 0.98
CA LYS A 137 19.43 -9.90 0.27
C LYS A 137 18.10 -10.63 0.49
N ARG A 138 17.55 -10.51 1.71
CA ARG A 138 16.21 -11.00 2.05
C ARG A 138 15.14 -10.35 1.17
N GLU A 139 15.16 -9.03 1.01
CA GLU A 139 14.20 -8.30 0.17
C GLU A 139 14.28 -8.74 -1.30
N GLU A 140 15.48 -8.89 -1.86
CA GLU A 140 15.69 -9.34 -3.24
C GLU A 140 15.10 -10.74 -3.48
N MET A 141 15.31 -11.68 -2.56
CA MET A 141 14.77 -13.03 -2.63
C MET A 141 13.23 -13.02 -2.59
N LEU A 142 12.64 -12.31 -1.62
CA LEU A 142 11.18 -12.23 -1.46
C LEU A 142 10.51 -11.57 -2.67
N LEU A 143 11.14 -10.55 -3.25
CA LEU A 143 10.64 -9.89 -4.44
C LEU A 143 10.69 -10.81 -5.66
N SER A 144 11.77 -11.59 -5.81
CA SER A 144 11.87 -12.61 -6.87
C SER A 144 10.78 -13.67 -6.73
N PHE A 145 10.50 -14.12 -5.50
CA PHE A 145 9.42 -15.06 -5.24
C PHE A 145 8.05 -14.47 -5.58
N ALA A 146 7.77 -13.24 -5.14
CA ALA A 146 6.50 -12.56 -5.45
C ALA A 146 6.24 -12.46 -6.96
N ARG A 147 7.28 -12.25 -7.78
CA ARG A 147 7.18 -12.28 -9.24
C ARG A 147 6.84 -13.67 -9.76
N PHE A 148 7.50 -14.72 -9.25
CA PHE A 148 7.27 -16.10 -9.67
C PHE A 148 5.82 -16.56 -9.45
N VAL A 149 5.21 -16.17 -8.32
CA VAL A 149 3.81 -16.50 -7.99
C VAL A 149 2.80 -15.46 -8.46
N ASN A 150 3.19 -14.51 -9.32
CA ASN A 150 2.31 -13.46 -9.85
C ASN A 150 1.61 -12.60 -8.78
N LEU A 151 2.29 -12.33 -7.66
CA LEU A 151 1.84 -11.44 -6.58
C LEU A 151 2.31 -9.99 -6.78
N THR A 152 2.82 -9.63 -7.95
CA THR A 152 3.21 -8.24 -8.26
C THR A 152 2.08 -7.50 -8.98
N PRO A 153 1.94 -6.19 -8.79
CA PRO A 153 1.02 -5.38 -9.60
C PRO A 153 1.34 -5.51 -11.09
N ASN A 154 0.33 -5.66 -11.94
CA ASN A 154 0.50 -5.57 -13.39
C ASN A 154 1.00 -4.16 -13.74
N LYS A 155 2.18 -4.07 -14.37
CA LYS A 155 2.62 -2.83 -15.00
C LYS A 155 1.64 -2.56 -16.14
N GLY A 156 0.67 -1.66 -15.93
CA GLY A 156 -0.13 -1.14 -17.03
C GLY A 156 0.83 -0.58 -18.07
N THR A 157 0.95 -1.24 -19.23
CA THR A 157 1.54 -0.63 -20.41
C THR A 157 0.57 0.45 -20.86
N ASN A 158 0.95 1.71 -20.64
CA ASN A 158 0.49 2.82 -21.47
C ASN A 158 1.21 2.72 -22.82
#